data_AF-A0A3C1LWB3-F1
#
_entry.id   AF-A0A3C1LWB3-F1
#
_cell.length_a   1.000
_cell.length_b   1.000
_cell.length_c   1.000
_cell.angle_alpha   90.00
_cell.angle_beta   90.00
_cell.angle_gamma   90.00
#
_symmetry.space_group_name_H-M   'P 1'
#
loop_
_entity.id
_entity.type
_entity.pdbx_description
1 polymer ?
#
loop_
_entity_poly.entity_id
_entity_poly.type
_entity_poly.pdbx_seq_one_letter_code
_entity_poly.pdbx_strand_id
1 'polypeptide(L)' 'MSTYMPKVSEINRKWYIIDAADKPLGRTAALAAHI' A
#
# COMPACT_ATOMS: atom_id res chain seq x y z
N MET A 1 -27.07 -6.34 8.77
CA MET A 1 -25.69 -6.75 8.45
C MET A 1 -24.78 -5.59 8.80
N SER A 2 -23.78 -5.78 9.66
CA SER A 2 -22.83 -4.72 10.01
C SER A 2 -21.63 -4.78 9.05
N THR A 3 -21.14 -3.62 8.63
CA THR A 3 -19.91 -3.52 7.85
C THR A 3 -18.73 -3.96 8.72
N TYR A 4 -17.79 -4.70 8.14
CA TYR A 4 -16.59 -5.12 8.84
C TYR A 4 -15.73 -3.90 9.21
N MET A 5 -15.32 -3.82 10.48
CA MET A 5 -14.37 -2.83 10.96
C MET A 5 -13.24 -3.56 11.70
N PRO A 6 -12.01 -3.60 11.14
CA PRO A 6 -10.91 -4.33 11.75
C PRO A 6 -10.46 -3.68 13.06
N LYS A 7 -10.06 -4.52 14.03
CA LYS A 7 -9.39 -4.03 15.25
C LYS A 7 -7.95 -3.67 14.93
N VAL A 8 -7.40 -2.68 15.63
CA VAL A 8 -6.02 -2.21 15.39
C VAL A 8 -4.99 -3.35 15.53
N SER A 9 -5.22 -4.29 16.45
CA SER A 9 -4.37 -5.47 16.67
C SER A 9 -4.38 -6.49 15.53
N GLU A 10 -5.40 -6.47 14.67
CA GLU A 10 -5.57 -7.39 13.54
C GLU A 10 -4.96 -6.84 12.24
N ILE A 11 -4.48 -5.58 12.26
CA ILE A 11 -3.88 -4.92 11.09
C ILE A 11 -2.45 -5.42 10.88
N ASN A 12 -2.26 -6.33 9.92
CA ASN A 12 -0.94 -6.79 9.49
C ASN A 12 -0.33 -5.84 8.46
N ARG A 13 0.75 -5.14 8.85
CA ARG A 13 1.51 -4.24 7.95
C ARG A 13 2.72 -4.97 7.39
N LYS A 14 2.86 -4.99 6.07
CA LYS A 14 3.99 -5.59 5.37
C LYS A 14 4.88 -4.49 4.80
N TRP A 15 6.18 -4.74 4.78
CA TRP A 15 7.16 -3.87 4.13
C TRP A 15 7.34 -4.27 2.68
N TYR A 16 7.46 -3.27 1.80
CA TYR A 16 7.69 -3.46 0.37
C TYR A 16 8.87 -2.60 -0.08
N ILE A 17 9.57 -3.09 -1.10
CA ILE A 17 10.64 -2.36 -1.79
C ILE A 17 10.14 -2.08 -3.20
N ILE A 18 10.16 -0.81 -3.60
CA ILE A 18 9.72 -0.38 -4.92
C ILE A 18 10.97 0.02 -5.72
N ASP A 19 11.30 -0.76 -6.74
CA ASP A 19 12.33 -0.39 -7.71
C ASP A 19 11.75 0.58 -8.75
N ALA A 20 12.31 1.78 -8.77
CA ALA A 20 11.90 2.90 -9.61
C ALA A 20 12.78 3.09 -10.86
N ALA A 21 13.81 2.26 -11.06
CA ALA A 21 14.66 2.35 -12.25
C ALA A 21 13.84 2.25 -13.54
N ASP A 22 14.12 3.14 -14.49
CA ASP A 22 13.48 3.23 -15.81
C ASP A 22 11.94 3.36 -15.82
N LYS A 23 11.34 3.78 -14.69
CA LYS A 23 9.89 3.98 -14.57
C LYS A 23 9.51 5.45 -14.43
N PRO A 24 8.38 5.88 -15.03
CA PRO A 24 7.92 7.27 -14.91
C PRO A 24 7.47 7.56 -13.47
N LEU A 25 8.02 8.64 -12.90
CA LEU A 25 7.80 9.06 -11.50
C LEU A 25 6.33 9.04 -11.08
N GLY A 26 5.42 9.57 -11.90
CA GLY A 26 4.01 9.67 -11.56
C GLY A 26 3.32 8.31 -11.35
N ARG A 27 3.70 7.28 -12.12
CA ARG A 27 3.11 5.93 -11.96
C ARG A 27 3.71 5.23 -10.74
N THR A 28 5.00 5.40 -10.50
CA THR A 28 5.68 4.85 -9.33
C THR A 28 5.13 5.47 -8.03
N ALA A 29 4.90 6.79 -8.02
CA ALA A 29 4.32 7.50 -6.88
C ALA A 29 2.86 7.08 -6.62
N ALA A 30 2.05 6.94 -7.67
CA ALA A 30 0.67 6.46 -7.54
C ALA A 30 0.61 5.03 -6.96
N LEU A 31 1.52 4.16 -7.38
CA LEU A 31 1.67 2.82 -6.78
C LEU A 31 2.07 2.91 -5.31
N ALA A 32 3.10 3.69 -4.97
CA ALA A 32 3.55 3.84 -3.59
C ALA A 32 2.46 4.37 -2.65
N ALA A 33 1.56 5.22 -3.13
CA ALA A 33 0.44 5.74 -2.35
C ALA A 33 -0.72 4.73 -2.16
N HIS A 34 -0.80 3.72 -3.03
CA HIS A 34 -1.87 2.72 -2.99
C HIS A 34 -1.58 1.56 -2.03
N ILE A 35 -0.30 1.23 -1.84
CA ILE A 35 0.19 0.07 -1.07
C ILE A 35 0.29 0.42 0.42
#